data_AF-A0A1M7ZAJ7-F1
#
_entry.id   AF-A0A1M7ZAJ7-F1
#
_cell.length_a   1.000
_cell.length_b   1.000
_cell.length_c   1.000
_cell.angle_alpha   90.00
_cell.angle_beta   90.00
_cell.angle_gamma   90.00
#
_symmetry.space_group_name_H-M   'P 1'
#
loop_
_entity.id
_entity.type
_entity.pdbx_description
1 polymer ?
#
loop_
_entity_poly.entity_id
_entity_poly.type
_entity_poly.pdbx_seq_one_letter_code
_entity_poly.pdbx_strand_id
1 'polypeptide(L)'
;MLKVTEIVQTVKSLVETRINIVKQEVQDEFLGIVSRTILLIVIGGLTLLVLLFFSLSLAFYLSTHFESPFLGFLIVGLLYLVLLLALYMGRYSIGIQEKVQGGLKDFIFSKIKKREEKEDE
;
A
#
# COMPACT_ATOMS: atom_id res chain seq x y z
N MET A 1 27.00 -55.13 -6.82
CA MET A 1 26.44 -54.16 -5.84
C MET A 1 26.52 -52.70 -6.33
N LEU A 2 26.55 -52.42 -7.65
CA LEU A 2 26.80 -51.06 -8.18
C LEU A 2 25.53 -50.28 -8.61
N LYS A 3 24.44 -50.98 -8.98
CA LYS A 3 23.20 -50.34 -9.46
C LYS A 3 22.36 -49.67 -8.36
N VAL A 4 22.42 -50.18 -7.13
CA VAL A 4 21.67 -49.62 -5.99
C VAL A 4 22.22 -48.24 -5.63
N THR A 5 23.53 -48.05 -5.72
CA THR A 5 24.19 -46.78 -5.46
C THR A 5 23.79 -45.70 -6.47
N GLU A 6 23.70 -46.04 -7.77
CA GLU A 6 23.23 -45.11 -8.81
C GLU A 6 21.77 -44.70 -8.58
N ILE A 7 20.87 -45.66 -8.27
CA ILE A 7 19.47 -45.36 -7.99
C ILE A 7 19.35 -44.44 -6.76
N VAL A 8 20.10 -44.70 -5.70
CA VAL A 8 20.14 -43.85 -4.50
C VAL A 8 20.65 -42.45 -4.84
N GLN A 9 21.63 -42.34 -5.74
CA GLN A 9 22.17 -41.05 -6.17
C GLN A 9 21.19 -40.26 -7.04
N THR A 10 20.45 -40.92 -7.93
CA THR A 10 19.39 -40.29 -8.72
C THR A 10 18.22 -39.82 -7.84
N VAL A 11 17.79 -40.64 -6.87
CA VAL A 11 16.74 -40.25 -5.92
C VAL A 11 17.20 -39.09 -5.03
N LYS A 12 18.46 -39.12 -4.56
CA LYS A 12 19.05 -38.01 -3.81
C LYS A 12 19.06 -36.72 -4.63
N SER A 13 19.47 -36.80 -5.89
CA SER A 13 19.41 -35.68 -6.84
C SER A 13 17.99 -35.14 -7.02
N LEU A 14 16.99 -36.01 -7.19
CA LEU A 14 15.59 -35.60 -7.33
C LEU A 14 15.07 -34.89 -6.08
N VAL A 15 15.42 -35.38 -4.90
CA VAL A 15 15.05 -34.76 -3.62
C VAL A 15 15.75 -33.41 -3.46
N GLU A 16 17.03 -33.32 -3.80
CA GLU A 16 17.80 -32.09 -3.75
C GLU A 16 17.28 -31.04 -4.74
N THR A 17 16.90 -31.45 -5.95
CA THR A 17 16.22 -30.59 -6.93
C THR A 17 14.86 -30.11 -6.42
N ARG A 18 14.04 -31.00 -5.84
CA ARG A 18 12.74 -30.63 -5.24
C ARG A 18 12.91 -29.58 -4.15
N ILE A 19 13.89 -29.77 -3.25
CA ILE A 19 14.18 -28.81 -2.17
C ILE A 19 14.64 -27.47 -2.74
N ASN A 20 15.50 -27.49 -3.77
CA ASN A 20 15.98 -26.26 -4.41
C ASN A 20 14.85 -25.49 -5.10
N ILE A 21 13.94 -26.18 -5.80
CA ILE A 21 12.77 -25.54 -6.42
C ILE A 21 11.90 -24.87 -5.36
N VAL A 22 11.57 -25.57 -4.27
CA VAL A 22 10.76 -25.00 -3.18
C VAL A 22 11.47 -23.79 -2.54
N LYS A 23 12.79 -23.87 -2.33
CA LYS A 23 13.57 -22.76 -1.78
C LYS A 23 13.55 -21.53 -2.69
N GLN A 24 13.64 -21.73 -4.00
CA GLN A 24 13.58 -20.66 -5.00
C GLN A 24 12.18 -20.06 -5.08
N GLU A 25 11.15 -20.89 -5.18
CA GLU A 25 9.74 -20.47 -5.27
C GLU A 25 9.32 -19.62 -4.07
N VAL A 26 9.73 -20.04 -2.86
CA VAL A 26 9.56 -19.26 -1.64
C VAL A 26 10.29 -17.91 -1.75
N GLN A 27 11.55 -17.90 -2.19
CA GLN A 27 12.34 -16.67 -2.32
C GLN A 27 11.72 -15.69 -3.33
N ASP A 28 11.24 -16.18 -4.47
CA ASP A 28 10.58 -15.38 -5.50
C ASP A 28 9.23 -14.84 -5.02
N GLU A 29 8.44 -15.63 -4.30
CA GLU A 29 7.17 -15.19 -3.71
C GLU A 29 7.40 -14.11 -2.63
N PHE A 30 8.39 -14.30 -1.76
CA PHE A 30 8.80 -13.30 -0.77
C PHE A 30 9.27 -12.01 -1.45
N LEU A 31 10.10 -12.09 -2.48
CA LEU A 31 10.56 -10.93 -3.24
C LEU A 31 9.38 -10.20 -3.90
N GLY A 32 8.43 -10.92 -4.49
CA GLY A 32 7.22 -10.35 -5.10
C GLY A 32 6.36 -9.58 -4.09
N ILE A 33 6.12 -10.16 -2.91
CA ILE A 33 5.35 -9.52 -1.82
C ILE A 33 6.10 -8.30 -1.30
N VAL A 34 7.41 -8.42 -1.05
CA VAL A 34 8.25 -7.33 -0.53
C VAL A 34 8.31 -6.17 -1.51
N SER A 35 8.55 -6.42 -2.80
CA SER A 35 8.58 -5.38 -3.83
C SER A 35 7.25 -4.63 -3.93
N ARG A 36 6.12 -5.34 -3.91
CA ARG A 36 4.78 -4.72 -3.91
C ARG A 36 4.55 -3.89 -2.64
N THR A 37 4.95 -4.41 -1.48
CA THR A 37 4.79 -3.73 -0.19
C THR A 37 5.61 -2.44 -0.13
N ILE A 38 6.88 -2.49 -0.54
CA ILE A 38 7.77 -1.32 -0.60
C ILE A 38 7.18 -0.26 -1.54
N LEU A 39 6.72 -0.65 -2.74
CA LEU A 39 6.09 0.27 -3.67
C LEU A 39 4.85 0.95 -3.05
N LEU A 40 4.02 0.18 -2.33
CA LEU A 40 2.83 0.70 -1.65
C LEU A 40 3.20 1.69 -0.55
N ILE A 41 4.22 1.38 0.25
CA ILE A 41 4.74 2.28 1.29
C ILE A 41 5.29 3.56 0.68
N VAL A 42 6.05 3.47 -0.41
CA VAL A 42 6.62 4.65 -1.09
C VAL A 42 5.50 5.54 -1.66
N ILE A 43 4.52 4.95 -2.34
CA ILE A 43 3.37 5.70 -2.86
C ILE A 43 2.54 6.32 -1.74
N GLY A 44 2.25 5.56 -0.68
CA GLY A 44 1.51 6.05 0.48
C GLY A 44 2.24 7.19 1.20
N GLY A 45 3.56 7.03 1.38
CA GLY A 45 4.43 8.04 1.96
C GLY A 45 4.46 9.33 1.13
N LEU A 46 4.67 9.23 -0.18
CA LEU A 46 4.63 10.39 -1.09
C LEU A 46 3.27 11.07 -1.08
N THR A 47 2.18 10.30 -1.07
CA THR A 47 0.81 10.84 -1.03
C THR A 47 0.56 11.61 0.27
N LEU A 48 0.98 11.07 1.41
CA LEU A 48 0.92 11.76 2.71
C LEU A 48 1.72 13.05 2.70
N LEU A 49 2.89 13.03 2.07
CA LEU A 49 3.79 14.18 1.98
C LEU A 49 3.17 15.30 1.13
N VAL A 50 2.58 14.95 -0.02
CA VAL A 50 1.82 15.89 -0.86
C VAL A 50 0.64 16.48 -0.08
N LEU A 51 -0.11 15.65 0.65
CA LEU A 51 -1.27 16.09 1.42
C LEU A 51 -0.87 17.03 2.57
N LEU A 52 0.26 16.75 3.23
CA LEU A 52 0.85 17.61 4.25
C LEU A 52 1.24 18.97 3.66
N PHE A 53 1.96 18.99 2.54
CA PHE A 53 2.31 20.24 1.86
C PHE A 53 1.09 21.02 1.39
N PHE A 54 0.06 20.33 0.92
CA PHE A 54 -1.20 20.97 0.53
C PHE A 54 -1.89 21.63 1.73
N SER A 55 -1.93 20.95 2.87
CA SER A 55 -2.43 21.50 4.14
C SER A 55 -1.63 22.73 4.60
N LEU A 56 -0.31 22.65 4.58
CA LEU A 56 0.56 23.79 4.93
C LEU A 56 0.35 24.96 3.96
N SER A 57 0.24 24.68 2.66
CA SER A 57 -0.03 25.69 1.64
C SER A 57 -1.36 26.41 1.90
N LEU A 58 -2.43 25.67 2.23
CA LEU A 58 -3.72 26.25 2.63
C LEU A 58 -3.60 27.11 3.89
N ALA A 59 -2.84 26.65 4.90
CA ALA A 59 -2.61 27.41 6.13
C ALA A 59 -1.88 28.72 5.87
N PHE A 60 -0.84 28.70 5.03
CA PHE A 60 -0.11 29.90 4.63
C PHE A 60 -0.98 30.83 3.77
N TYR A 61 -1.79 30.30 2.85
CA TYR A 61 -2.70 31.10 2.03
C TYR A 61 -3.74 31.84 2.86
N LEU A 62 -4.34 31.17 3.85
CA LEU A 62 -5.25 31.83 4.79
C LEU A 62 -4.51 32.80 5.71
N SER A 63 -3.30 32.47 6.13
CA SER A 63 -2.47 33.33 6.97
C SER A 63 -2.13 34.66 6.30
N THR A 64 -1.86 34.67 4.99
CA THR A 64 -1.53 35.91 4.27
C THR A 64 -2.76 36.79 4.03
N HIS A 65 -3.94 36.19 3.85
CA HIS A 65 -5.18 36.96 3.67
C HIS A 65 -5.64 37.69 4.94
N PHE A 66 -5.30 37.18 6.13
CA PHE A 66 -5.66 37.76 7.43
C PHE A 66 -4.55 38.59 8.09
N GLU A 67 -3.43 38.84 7.39
CA GLU A 67 -2.25 39.62 7.86
C GLU A 67 -1.63 39.15 9.19
N SER A 68 -1.98 37.95 9.68
CA SER A 68 -1.47 37.38 10.93
C SER A 68 -1.22 35.87 10.83
N PRO A 69 0.02 35.39 11.09
CA PRO A 69 0.40 33.97 11.08
C PRO A 69 -0.47 33.06 11.95
N PHE A 70 -0.95 33.59 13.08
CA PHE A 70 -1.72 32.83 14.05
C PHE A 70 -3.12 32.48 13.55
N LEU A 71 -3.77 33.38 12.80
CA LEU A 71 -5.14 33.17 12.34
C LEU A 71 -5.23 32.10 11.23
N GLY A 72 -4.26 32.04 10.33
CA GLY A 72 -4.23 31.02 9.28
C GLY A 72 -4.10 29.60 9.82
N PHE A 73 -3.20 29.40 10.79
CA PHE A 73 -3.06 28.11 11.48
C PHE A 73 -4.27 27.78 12.37
N LEU A 74 -4.90 28.78 13.01
CA LEU A 74 -6.07 28.56 13.85
C LEU A 74 -7.27 28.10 13.02
N ILE A 75 -7.49 28.68 11.83
CA ILE A 75 -8.58 28.27 10.93
C ILE A 75 -8.32 26.88 10.36
N VAL A 76 -7.09 26.56 9.94
CA VAL A 76 -6.76 25.19 9.49
C VAL A 76 -6.91 24.19 10.63
N GLY A 77 -6.51 24.56 11.84
CA GLY A 77 -6.74 23.77 13.05
C GLY A 77 -8.23 23.53 13.32
N LEU A 78 -9.08 24.55 13.19
CA LEU A 78 -10.53 24.44 13.28
C LEU A 78 -11.11 23.56 12.18
N LEU A 79 -10.60 23.67 10.95
CA LEU A 79 -11.02 22.84 9.81
C LEU A 79 -10.68 21.38 10.07
N TYR A 80 -9.48 21.07 10.58
CA TYR A 80 -9.14 19.73 11.04
C TYR A 80 -10.01 19.25 12.20
N LEU A 81 -10.38 20.13 13.14
CA LEU A 81 -11.28 19.82 14.25
C LEU A 81 -12.68 19.46 13.75
N VAL A 82 -13.20 20.20 12.76
CA VAL A 82 -14.46 19.90 12.07
C VAL A 82 -14.38 18.59 11.30
N LEU A 83 -13.26 18.34 10.61
CA LEU A 83 -13.01 17.07 9.91
C LEU A 83 -12.96 15.89 10.90
N LEU A 84 -12.36 16.09 12.06
CA LEU A 84 -12.27 15.10 13.14
C LEU A 84 -13.66 14.85 13.75
N LEU A 85 -14.46 15.89 14.00
CA LEU A 85 -15.85 15.76 14.43
C LEU A 85 -16.72 15.05 13.39
N ALA A 86 -16.56 15.39 12.10
CA ALA A 86 -17.25 14.72 11.00
C ALA A 86 -16.85 13.25 10.91
N LEU A 87 -15.58 12.93 11.09
CA LEU A 87 -15.08 11.55 11.16
C LEU A 87 -15.58 10.82 12.42
N TYR A 88 -15.73 11.52 13.54
CA TYR A 88 -16.22 10.95 14.81
C TYR A 88 -17.72 10.64 14.76
N MET A 89 -18.54 11.54 14.19
CA MET A 89 -19.94 11.25 13.87
C MET A 89 -20.05 10.15 12.80
N GLY A 90 -19.17 10.19 11.79
CA GLY A 90 -19.12 9.22 10.72
C GLY A 90 -18.71 7.81 11.17
N ARG A 91 -17.88 7.72 12.22
CA ARG A 91 -17.51 6.45 12.87
C ARG A 91 -18.72 5.71 13.45
N TYR A 92 -19.79 6.42 13.79
CA TYR A 92 -21.05 5.83 14.25
C TYR A 92 -22.00 5.45 13.10
N SER A 93 -21.70 5.86 11.85
CA SER A 93 -22.46 5.50 10.66
C SER A 93 -21.70 4.46 9.83
N ILE A 94 -22.20 3.22 9.90
CA ILE A 94 -21.72 2.01 9.20
C ILE A 94 -21.36 2.24 7.71
N GLY A 95 -21.98 3.22 7.04
CA GLY A 95 -21.74 3.54 5.63
C GLY A 95 -20.37 4.16 5.29
N ILE A 96 -19.65 4.77 6.24
CA ILE A 96 -18.33 5.35 5.96
C ILE A 96 -17.24 4.28 5.95
N GLN A 97 -17.37 3.24 6.78
CA GLN A 97 -16.47 2.08 6.71
C GLN A 97 -16.64 1.32 5.39
N GLU A 98 -17.87 1.12 4.91
CA GLU A 98 -18.11 0.47 3.61
C GLU A 98 -17.66 1.31 2.42
N LYS A 99 -17.85 2.63 2.43
CA LYS A 99 -17.40 3.50 1.32
C LYS A 99 -15.88 3.65 1.28
N VAL A 100 -15.24 3.73 2.44
CA VAL A 100 -13.77 3.80 2.50
C VAL A 100 -13.16 2.45 2.12
N GLN A 101 -13.68 1.33 2.62
CA GLN A 101 -13.19 0.00 2.22
C GLN A 101 -13.52 -0.34 0.76
N GLY A 102 -14.70 0.04 0.27
CA GLY A 102 -15.13 -0.16 -1.11
C GLY A 102 -14.31 0.67 -2.09
N GLY A 103 -14.10 1.96 -1.79
CA GLY A 103 -13.24 2.83 -2.60
C GLY A 103 -11.78 2.37 -2.61
N LEU A 104 -11.24 1.92 -1.48
CA LEU A 104 -9.86 1.42 -1.42
C LEU A 104 -9.71 0.06 -2.14
N LYS A 105 -10.70 -0.83 -2.02
CA LYS A 105 -10.72 -2.10 -2.77
C LYS A 105 -10.83 -1.85 -4.27
N ASP A 106 -11.72 -0.99 -4.73
CA ASP A 106 -11.82 -0.66 -6.16
C ASP A 106 -10.54 -0.01 -6.69
N PHE A 107 -9.91 0.89 -5.93
CA PHE A 107 -8.64 1.50 -6.37
C PHE A 107 -7.47 0.50 -6.44
N ILE A 108 -7.40 -0.48 -5.52
CA ILE A 108 -6.33 -1.49 -5.53
C ILE A 108 -6.62 -2.58 -6.58
N PHE A 109 -7.84 -3.12 -6.63
CA PHE A 109 -8.21 -4.20 -7.55
C PHE A 109 -8.33 -3.72 -9.01
N SER A 110 -8.82 -2.50 -9.27
CA SER A 110 -8.87 -1.93 -10.63
C SER A 110 -7.47 -1.79 -11.24
N LYS A 111 -6.46 -1.45 -10.44
CA LYS A 111 -5.08 -1.27 -10.93
C LYS A 111 -4.34 -2.60 -11.17
N ILE A 112 -4.74 -3.67 -10.47
CA ILE A 112 -4.21 -5.02 -10.70
C ILE A 112 -4.84 -5.62 -11.97
N LYS A 113 -6.16 -5.55 -12.14
CA LYS A 113 -6.86 -6.09 -13.32
C LYS A 113 -6.46 -5.41 -14.64
N LYS A 114 -6.20 -4.10 -14.61
CA LYS A 114 -5.77 -3.33 -15.79
C LYS A 114 -4.31 -3.58 -16.21
N ARG A 115 -3.53 -4.33 -15.41
CA ARG A 115 -2.20 -4.81 -15.78
C ARG A 115 -2.26 -6.14 -16.52
N GLU A 116 -3.22 -7.01 -16.19
CA GLU A 116 -3.41 -8.31 -16.87
C GLU A 116 -3.97 -8.13 -18.30
N GLU A 117 -4.94 -7.22 -18.51
CA GLU A 117 -5.50 -6.94 -19.85
C GLU A 117 -4.51 -6.30 -20.84
N LYS A 118 -3.34 -5.83 -20.39
CA LYS A 118 -2.30 -5.25 -21.25
C LYS A 118 -1.17 -6.21 -21.62
N GLU A 119 -1.16 -7.42 -21.06
CA GLU A 119 -0.20 -8.47 -21.43
C GLU A 119 -0.78 -9.46 -22.46
N ASP A 120 -2.10 -9.39 -22.73
CA ASP A 120 -2.82 -10.26 -23.68
C ASP A 120 -3.23 -9.57 -25.01
N GLU A 121 -2.87 -8.29 -25.24
CA GLU A 121 -3.01 -7.56 -26.52
C GLU A 121 -1.64 -7.33 -27.20
#